data_AF-A0A662AD38-F1
#
_entry.id   AF-A0A662AD38-F1
#
_cell.length_a   1.000
_cell.length_b   1.000
_cell.length_c   1.000
_cell.angle_alpha   90.00
_cell.angle_beta   90.00
_cell.angle_gamma   90.00
#
_symmetry.space_group_name_H-M   'P 1'
#
loop_
_entity.id
_entity.type
_entity.pdbx_description
1 polymer ?
#
loop_
_entity_poly.entity_id
_entity_poly.type
_entity_poly.pdbx_seq_one_letter_code
_entity_poly.pdbx_strand_id
1 'polypeptide(L)'
;MNQHIKEYLEYFIELENPQYAVLLKGNWGCGKTYFIKRIIEEWDEPDISDEQITLKPIYVSLNGISDSQTINEKIRAVINPFLYSKGMKVAKAVFKGLLKSTAKIDLNFDDDDKSDGNISFNVDSLGIFDSANKGVSGKRILIFDDIERCKIPTDEIFGYINNFVEHSSCKVILLTEEKKIQAKYDKTKNDTDIDYKDFKEKLIGQTFEVKSDIDNAVNHFIEESQKVNKDLKLKVHVQLIKEIFVSSTFENLRVLKQALLDFNRLTTFFDVEYIENKNYNDFIKNLLAYFIIIYLEHKTGNQNIKEYQNYNYFDKNEDSPSKIAERKYKPSLEKYNCFHSSYVFPITKIVSYIENGYISKEDLNNSIKSNTFFRKDVEQNWEKLWYWRTLEDKQFFQLRDKV
;
A
#
# COMPACT_ATOMS: atom_id res chain seq x y z
N MET A 1 -2.88 -9.85 14.32
CA MET A 1 -2.56 -10.61 13.09
C MET A 1 -1.04 -10.61 12.88
N ASN A 2 -0.46 -11.59 12.17
CA ASN A 2 0.99 -11.70 11.89
C ASN A 2 1.91 -11.83 13.13
N GLN A 3 1.37 -12.12 14.31
CA GLN A 3 2.13 -12.23 15.56
C GLN A 3 3.24 -13.30 15.49
N HIS A 4 2.93 -14.47 14.92
CA HIS A 4 3.92 -15.53 14.67
C HIS A 4 5.09 -15.08 13.78
N ILE A 5 4.86 -14.15 12.84
CA ILE A 5 5.94 -13.60 12.00
C ILE A 5 6.83 -12.71 12.86
N LYS A 6 6.24 -11.85 13.71
CA LYS A 6 6.97 -10.99 14.63
C LYS A 6 7.83 -11.81 15.59
N GLU A 7 7.25 -12.81 16.24
CA GLU A 7 7.95 -13.73 17.17
C GLU A 7 9.13 -14.43 16.49
N TYR A 8 8.94 -14.91 15.25
CA TYR A 8 10.04 -15.52 14.51
C TYR A 8 11.13 -14.51 14.14
N LEU A 9 10.75 -13.29 13.73
CA LEU A 9 11.72 -12.25 13.40
C LEU A 9 12.53 -11.83 14.64
N GLU A 10 11.90 -11.74 15.80
CA GLU A 10 12.58 -11.50 17.09
C GLU A 10 13.60 -12.60 17.39
N TYR A 11 13.23 -13.87 17.24
CA TYR A 11 14.17 -14.99 17.32
C TYR A 11 15.31 -14.87 16.29
N PHE A 12 14.98 -14.56 15.03
CA PHE A 12 15.92 -14.52 13.92
C PHE A 12 17.00 -13.44 14.10
N ILE A 13 16.65 -12.27 14.63
CA ILE A 13 17.60 -11.18 14.82
C ILE A 13 18.60 -11.43 15.96
N GLU A 14 18.29 -12.35 16.88
CA GLU A 14 19.17 -12.77 17.97
C GLU A 14 20.16 -13.88 17.56
N LEU A 15 19.99 -14.50 16.39
CA LEU A 15 20.93 -15.51 15.91
C LEU A 15 22.30 -14.88 15.60
N GLU A 16 23.40 -15.54 15.95
CA GLU A 16 24.74 -15.00 15.70
C GLU A 16 25.03 -14.88 14.20
N ASN A 17 24.95 -16.00 13.48
CA ASN A 17 25.14 -16.07 12.03
C ASN A 17 24.16 -17.09 11.42
N PRO A 18 22.96 -16.65 10.97
CA PRO A 18 21.96 -17.57 10.45
C PRO A 18 22.35 -18.19 9.10
N GLN A 19 23.22 -17.55 8.32
CA GLN A 19 23.60 -18.00 6.96
C GLN A 19 22.41 -18.16 5.98
N TYR A 20 21.26 -17.59 6.29
CA TYR A 20 20.11 -17.49 5.41
C TYR A 20 19.37 -16.16 5.61
N ALA A 21 18.54 -15.78 4.63
CA ALA A 21 17.61 -14.67 4.71
C ALA A 21 16.18 -15.13 5.02
N VAL A 22 15.37 -14.23 5.57
CA VAL A 22 13.92 -14.44 5.78
C VAL A 22 13.14 -13.71 4.70
N LEU A 23 12.19 -14.40 4.07
CA LEU A 23 11.33 -13.83 3.02
C LEU A 23 9.94 -13.51 3.57
N LEU A 24 9.57 -12.23 3.56
CA LEU A 24 8.23 -11.73 3.84
C LEU A 24 7.49 -11.48 2.53
N LYS A 25 6.59 -12.39 2.17
CA LYS A 25 5.76 -12.29 0.96
C LYS A 25 4.36 -11.76 1.25
N GLY A 26 3.68 -11.33 0.19
CA GLY A 26 2.27 -10.92 0.22
C GLY A 26 1.92 -10.05 -0.98
N ASN A 27 0.64 -9.92 -1.29
CA ASN A 27 0.18 -9.15 -2.44
C ASN A 27 0.54 -7.65 -2.32
N TRP A 28 0.58 -6.92 -3.44
CA TRP A 28 0.79 -5.47 -3.36
C TRP A 28 -0.29 -4.76 -2.55
N GLY A 29 0.15 -3.86 -1.67
CA GLY A 29 -0.75 -3.09 -0.82
C GLY A 29 -1.32 -3.84 0.37
N CYS A 30 -0.89 -5.08 0.64
CA CYS A 30 -1.36 -5.84 1.80
C CYS A 30 -0.80 -5.33 3.15
N GLY A 31 0.25 -4.49 3.14
CA GLY A 31 0.82 -3.87 4.34
C GLY A 31 2.22 -4.34 4.74
N LYS A 32 2.96 -5.11 3.92
CA LYS A 32 4.33 -5.59 4.24
C LYS A 32 5.27 -4.50 4.76
N THR A 33 5.41 -3.41 4.00
CA THR A 33 6.27 -2.28 4.35
C THR A 33 5.85 -1.63 5.66
N TYR A 34 4.54 -1.50 5.91
CA TYR A 34 4.03 -0.95 7.17
C TYR A 34 4.33 -1.89 8.35
N PHE A 35 4.15 -3.19 8.15
CA PHE A 35 4.45 -4.22 9.14
C PHE A 35 5.93 -4.20 9.55
N ILE A 36 6.86 -4.25 8.60
CA ILE A 36 8.30 -4.29 8.93
C ILE A 36 8.80 -2.97 9.52
N LYS A 37 8.28 -1.81 9.07
CA LYS A 37 8.71 -0.51 9.61
C LYS A 37 8.39 -0.35 11.08
N ARG A 38 7.21 -0.82 11.51
CA ARG A 38 6.85 -0.83 12.94
C ARG A 38 7.77 -1.72 13.77
N ILE A 39 8.17 -2.86 13.21
CA ILE A 39 9.12 -3.76 13.87
C ILE A 39 10.51 -3.12 13.95
N ILE A 40 10.97 -2.46 12.88
CA ILE A 40 12.23 -1.72 12.86
C ILE A 40 12.27 -0.64 13.95
N GLU A 41 11.15 0.08 14.17
CA GLU A 41 11.03 1.07 15.26
C GLU A 41 11.23 0.45 16.65
N GLU A 42 10.81 -0.81 16.85
CA GLU A 42 11.02 -1.54 18.11
C GLU A 42 12.45 -2.10 18.25
N TRP A 43 13.12 -2.37 17.14
CA TRP A 43 14.52 -2.81 17.09
C TRP A 43 15.53 -1.66 17.10
N ASP A 44 15.06 -0.41 17.05
CA ASP A 44 15.92 0.76 17.13
C ASP A 44 16.45 0.91 18.56
N GLU A 45 17.51 0.18 18.86
CA GLU A 45 18.18 0.22 20.15
C GLU A 45 18.93 1.56 20.33
N PRO A 46 18.91 2.14 21.54
CA PRO A 46 19.70 3.33 21.83
C PRO A 46 21.18 3.02 21.75
N ASP A 47 21.98 4.07 21.55
CA ASP A 47 23.43 3.95 21.54
C ASP A 47 23.97 3.36 22.86
N ILE A 48 24.76 2.29 22.75
CA ILE A 48 25.30 1.57 23.92
C ILE A 48 26.41 2.37 24.60
N SER A 49 27.22 3.10 23.82
CA SER A 49 28.27 3.99 24.33
C SER A 49 28.66 5.05 23.30
N ASP A 50 29.31 6.11 23.77
CA ASP A 50 29.95 7.13 22.91
C ASP A 50 31.24 6.63 22.24
N GLU A 51 31.74 5.45 22.63
CA GLU A 51 32.98 4.84 22.13
C GLU A 51 32.76 3.79 21.03
N GLN A 52 31.50 3.42 20.75
CA GLN A 52 31.13 2.45 19.72
C GLN A 52 30.02 2.98 18.81
N ILE A 53 30.02 2.48 17.57
CA ILE A 53 28.91 2.69 16.64
C ILE A 53 27.93 1.55 16.83
N THR A 54 26.69 1.87 17.23
CA THR A 54 25.61 0.89 17.28
C THR A 54 24.92 0.87 15.92
N LEU A 55 25.03 -0.26 15.20
CA LEU A 55 24.33 -0.44 13.94
C LEU A 55 22.83 -0.60 14.20
N LYS A 56 22.06 0.31 13.62
CA LYS A 56 20.59 0.25 13.57
C LYS A 56 20.13 -0.60 12.39
N PRO A 57 18.89 -1.12 12.40
CA PRO A 57 18.34 -1.80 11.23
C PRO A 57 18.30 -0.88 10.01
N ILE A 58 18.77 -1.37 8.86
CA ILE A 58 18.85 -0.58 7.63
C ILE A 58 17.79 -1.07 6.65
N TYR A 59 16.87 -0.17 6.32
CA TYR A 59 15.83 -0.41 5.32
C TYR A 59 16.23 0.21 3.98
N VAL A 60 16.16 -0.59 2.90
CA VAL A 60 16.45 -0.17 1.54
C VAL A 60 15.31 -0.59 0.62
N SER A 61 14.67 0.38 -0.05
CA SER A 61 13.74 0.08 -1.14
C SER A 61 14.52 -0.07 -2.46
N LEU A 62 14.33 -1.22 -3.12
CA LEU A 62 14.92 -1.57 -4.41
C LEU A 62 14.09 -1.10 -5.61
N ASN A 63 12.95 -0.45 -5.36
CA ASN A 63 12.05 0.02 -6.41
C ASN A 63 12.79 0.92 -7.42
N GLY A 64 12.83 0.47 -8.68
CA GLY A 64 13.39 1.22 -9.80
C GLY A 64 14.92 1.24 -9.87
N ILE A 65 15.64 0.61 -8.94
CA ILE A 65 17.11 0.55 -8.94
C ILE A 65 17.60 -0.35 -10.09
N SER A 66 18.60 0.13 -10.83
CA SER A 66 19.16 -0.55 -12.01
C SER A 66 20.56 -1.11 -11.83
N ASP A 67 21.24 -0.81 -10.73
CA ASP A 67 22.63 -1.20 -10.50
C ASP A 67 22.92 -1.34 -9.00
N SER A 68 23.87 -2.22 -8.67
CA SER A 68 24.23 -2.53 -7.28
C SER A 68 24.95 -1.37 -6.58
N GLN A 69 25.59 -0.48 -7.34
CA GLN A 69 26.24 0.71 -6.79
C GLN A 69 25.22 1.66 -6.14
N THR A 70 24.07 1.88 -6.78
CA THR A 70 22.98 2.68 -6.20
C THR A 70 22.44 2.06 -4.91
N ILE A 71 22.43 0.72 -4.79
CA ILE A 71 22.06 0.04 -3.54
C ILE A 71 23.08 0.37 -2.45
N ASN A 72 24.37 0.22 -2.77
CA ASN A 72 25.48 0.58 -1.87
C ASN A 72 25.34 2.04 -1.41
N GLU A 73 25.10 2.98 -2.32
CA GLU A 73 24.92 4.40 -1.98
C GLU A 73 23.75 4.64 -1.02
N LYS A 74 22.61 3.97 -1.22
CA LYS A 74 21.47 4.04 -0.27
C LYS A 74 21.83 3.49 1.10
N ILE A 75 22.52 2.36 1.17
CA ILE A 75 23.00 1.78 2.43
C ILE A 75 23.95 2.75 3.14
N ARG A 76 24.93 3.29 2.40
CA ARG A 76 25.89 4.27 2.91
C ARG A 76 25.22 5.53 3.41
N ALA A 77 24.18 6.03 2.74
CA ALA A 77 23.43 7.20 3.18
C ALA A 77 22.75 6.99 4.54
N VAL A 78 22.32 5.76 4.85
CA VAL A 78 21.78 5.41 6.17
C VAL A 78 22.90 5.29 7.21
N ILE A 79 24.05 4.71 6.83
CA ILE A 79 25.19 4.50 7.76
C ILE A 79 25.92 5.80 8.10
N ASN A 80 26.14 6.68 7.12
CA ASN A 80 27.02 7.84 7.23
C ASN A 80 26.66 8.75 8.41
N PRO A 81 25.40 9.13 8.66
CA PRO A 81 25.04 9.88 9.86
C PRO A 81 25.55 9.24 11.16
N PHE A 82 25.55 7.91 11.28
CA PHE A 82 26.08 7.20 12.46
C PHE A 82 27.61 7.23 12.54
N LEU A 83 28.30 7.23 11.40
CA LEU A 83 29.76 7.33 11.33
C LEU A 83 30.27 8.73 11.69
N TYR A 84 29.54 9.78 11.28
CA TYR A 84 29.98 11.18 11.42
C TYR A 84 29.41 11.91 12.65
N SER A 85 28.34 11.41 13.27
CA SER A 85 27.73 12.04 14.45
C SER A 85 28.45 11.75 15.78
N LYS A 86 29.30 10.71 15.84
CA LYS A 86 30.09 10.37 17.02
C LYS A 86 31.56 10.73 16.84
N GLY A 87 32.18 11.22 17.92
CA GLY A 87 33.46 11.93 17.91
C GLY A 87 34.61 11.24 17.18
N MET A 88 35.56 12.05 16.70
CA MET A 88 36.75 11.70 15.90
C MET A 88 37.46 10.39 16.31
N LYS A 89 37.45 10.04 17.61
CA LYS A 89 38.08 8.82 18.16
C LYS A 89 37.41 7.52 17.70
N VAL A 90 36.07 7.46 17.66
CA VAL A 90 35.32 6.27 17.23
C VAL A 90 35.45 6.06 15.73
N ALA A 91 35.32 7.14 14.96
CA ALA A 91 35.56 7.12 13.52
C ALA A 91 36.98 6.60 13.21
N LYS A 92 38.01 7.04 13.95
CA LYS A 92 39.40 6.56 13.81
C LYS A 92 39.55 5.07 14.16
N ALA A 93 38.83 4.56 15.17
CA ALA A 93 38.88 3.15 15.58
C ALA A 93 38.17 2.20 14.59
N VAL A 94 36.97 2.57 14.14
CA VAL A 94 36.23 1.83 13.10
C VAL A 94 37.02 1.85 11.79
N PHE A 95 37.55 3.01 11.40
CA PHE A 95 38.40 3.14 10.22
C PHE A 95 39.67 2.26 10.30
N LYS A 96 40.39 2.26 11.44
CA LYS A 96 41.54 1.36 11.66
C LYS A 96 41.17 -0.12 11.59
N GLY A 97 39.98 -0.51 12.03
CA GLY A 97 39.48 -1.90 11.92
C GLY A 97 39.21 -2.31 10.46
N LEU A 98 38.53 -1.44 9.72
CA LEU A 98 38.18 -1.64 8.31
C LEU A 98 39.41 -1.80 7.42
N LEU A 99 40.41 -0.94 7.61
CA LEU A 99 41.66 -0.95 6.84
C LEU A 99 42.52 -2.21 7.09
N LYS A 100 42.48 -2.78 8.29
CA LYS A 100 43.21 -4.01 8.61
C LYS A 100 42.60 -5.25 7.95
N SER A 101 41.29 -5.23 7.67
CA SER A 101 40.57 -6.37 7.07
C SER A 101 40.71 -6.48 5.55
N THR A 102 40.89 -5.36 4.83
CA THR A 102 40.75 -5.32 3.37
C THR A 102 42.06 -5.48 2.58
N ALA A 103 43.22 -5.09 3.10
CA ALA A 103 44.55 -5.46 2.59
C ALA A 103 45.61 -4.78 3.45
N LYS A 104 46.81 -5.38 3.55
CA LYS A 104 48.01 -4.81 4.20
C LYS A 104 48.33 -3.41 3.65
N ILE A 105 47.79 -2.37 4.25
CA ILE A 105 48.22 -0.98 4.04
C ILE A 105 48.60 -0.47 5.42
N ASP A 106 49.91 -0.43 5.70
CA ASP A 106 50.46 0.19 6.89
C ASP A 106 50.20 1.70 6.81
N LEU A 107 49.13 2.13 7.47
CA LEU A 107 48.88 3.54 7.71
C LEU A 107 49.52 3.90 9.05
N ASN A 108 50.77 4.36 8.98
CA ASN A 108 51.36 5.19 10.01
C ASN A 108 50.55 6.49 10.11
N PHE A 109 49.55 6.47 11.00
CA PHE A 109 48.94 7.69 11.50
C PHE A 109 49.92 8.28 12.51
N ASP A 110 50.77 9.20 12.05
CA ASP A 110 51.54 10.06 12.95
C ASP A 110 50.56 10.81 13.85
N ASP A 111 50.83 10.75 15.15
CA ASP A 111 50.06 11.33 16.25
C ASP A 111 50.22 12.85 16.34
N ASP A 112 50.22 13.54 15.19
CA ASP A 112 50.31 14.99 15.16
C ASP A 112 48.91 15.60 15.07
N ASP A 113 48.47 16.01 16.26
CA ASP A 113 47.23 16.66 16.63
C ASP A 113 47.11 18.07 16.00
N LYS A 114 46.92 18.13 14.68
CA LYS A 114 46.54 19.37 13.97
C LYS A 114 45.32 19.15 13.10
N SER A 115 44.19 19.55 13.66
CA SER A 115 42.93 19.85 12.99
C SER A 115 43.15 20.92 11.91
N ASP A 116 43.07 20.52 10.64
CA ASP A 116 42.38 21.26 9.57
C ASP A 116 42.63 20.52 8.25
N GLY A 117 41.78 19.54 7.98
CA GLY A 117 41.76 18.82 6.72
C GLY A 117 40.39 18.21 6.55
N ASN A 118 39.65 18.63 5.54
CA ASN A 118 38.50 17.87 5.05
C ASN A 118 39.06 16.57 4.46
N ILE A 119 39.28 15.58 5.31
CA ILE A 119 39.71 14.27 4.88
C ILE A 119 38.48 13.59 4.31
N SER A 120 38.34 13.62 2.98
CA SER A 120 37.39 12.79 2.25
C SER A 120 37.90 11.35 2.29
N PHE A 121 37.68 10.71 3.43
CA PHE A 121 37.97 9.30 3.60
C PHE A 121 36.98 8.50 2.74
N ASN A 122 37.44 8.06 1.57
CA ASN A 122 36.73 7.12 0.69
C ASN A 122 36.83 5.70 1.29
N VAL A 123 36.40 5.56 2.54
CA VAL A 123 36.30 4.27 3.24
C VAL A 123 35.17 3.52 2.58
N ASP A 124 35.37 2.24 2.26
CA ASP A 124 34.23 1.39 1.95
C ASP A 124 33.41 1.21 3.23
N SER A 125 32.46 2.11 3.47
CA SER A 125 31.63 2.15 4.67
C SER A 125 30.72 0.93 4.80
N LEU A 126 30.62 0.10 3.77
CA LEU A 126 30.00 -1.23 3.82
C LEU A 126 30.83 -2.24 4.61
N GLY A 127 32.14 -2.03 4.73
CA GLY A 127 32.97 -2.88 5.57
C GLY A 127 32.55 -2.83 7.05
N ILE A 128 31.72 -1.87 7.49
CA ILE A 128 31.15 -1.82 8.85
C ILE A 128 30.35 -3.10 9.17
N PHE A 129 29.87 -3.80 8.14
CA PHE A 129 29.24 -5.11 8.24
C PHE A 129 30.23 -6.27 8.28
N ASP A 130 31.54 -6.05 8.45
CA ASP A 130 32.49 -7.13 8.76
C ASP A 130 32.49 -7.42 10.27
N SER A 131 32.20 -8.68 10.62
CA SER A 131 32.01 -9.16 12.00
C SER A 131 33.26 -9.02 12.87
N ALA A 132 34.43 -8.89 12.24
CA ALA A 132 35.70 -8.65 12.93
C ALA A 132 35.85 -7.23 13.50
N ASN A 133 34.99 -6.27 13.13
CA ASN A 133 35.09 -4.88 13.57
C ASN A 133 34.63 -4.67 15.01
N LYS A 134 35.57 -4.73 15.94
CA LYS A 134 35.35 -4.50 17.38
C LYS A 134 34.83 -3.10 17.76
N GLY A 135 34.91 -2.12 16.85
CA GLY A 135 34.37 -0.77 17.05
C GLY A 135 32.87 -0.63 16.72
N VAL A 136 32.23 -1.72 16.27
CA VAL A 136 30.85 -1.76 15.83
C VAL A 136 30.07 -2.74 16.69
N SER A 137 29.02 -2.25 17.34
CA SER A 137 28.06 -3.04 18.12
C SER A 137 26.67 -2.97 17.49
N GLY A 138 25.70 -3.67 18.08
CA GLY A 138 24.33 -3.75 17.54
C GLY A 138 24.13 -4.85 16.51
N LYS A 139 22.86 -5.09 16.16
CA LYS A 139 22.44 -6.16 15.27
C LYS A 139 22.53 -5.70 13.81
N ARG A 140 23.22 -6.47 12.98
CA ARG A 140 23.40 -6.18 11.54
C ARG A 140 22.18 -6.61 10.75
N ILE A 141 21.13 -5.83 10.83
CA ILE A 141 19.85 -6.15 10.19
C ILE A 141 19.74 -5.35 8.89
N LEU A 142 19.59 -6.05 7.77
CA LEU A 142 19.37 -5.45 6.45
C LEU A 142 18.00 -5.85 5.92
N ILE A 143 17.19 -4.87 5.55
CA ILE A 143 15.86 -5.08 4.99
C ILE A 143 15.83 -4.57 3.56
N PHE A 144 15.58 -5.47 2.60
CA PHE A 144 15.40 -5.11 1.19
C PHE A 144 13.92 -5.23 0.81
N ASP A 145 13.31 -4.10 0.44
CA ASP A 145 11.90 -4.03 0.01
C ASP A 145 11.75 -3.83 -1.51
N ASP A 146 10.59 -4.21 -2.04
CA ASP A 146 10.20 -4.11 -3.45
C ASP A 146 11.16 -4.81 -4.42
N ILE A 147 11.67 -6.01 -4.07
CA ILE A 147 12.63 -6.77 -4.91
C ILE A 147 12.09 -7.00 -6.33
N GLU A 148 10.80 -7.29 -6.47
CA GLU A 148 10.15 -7.50 -7.77
C GLU A 148 10.13 -6.25 -8.67
N ARG A 149 10.39 -5.07 -8.10
CA ARG A 149 10.48 -3.78 -8.81
C ARG A 149 11.91 -3.32 -9.04
N CYS A 150 12.90 -4.10 -8.60
CA CYS A 150 14.29 -3.88 -8.96
C CYS A 150 14.46 -4.15 -10.46
N LYS A 151 15.23 -3.32 -11.16
CA LYS A 151 15.52 -3.49 -12.59
C LYS A 151 16.73 -4.39 -12.84
N ILE A 152 17.57 -4.57 -11.82
CA ILE A 152 18.67 -5.54 -11.86
C ILE A 152 18.09 -6.95 -12.16
N PRO A 153 18.77 -7.77 -12.98
CA PRO A 153 18.42 -9.17 -13.19
C PRO A 153 18.25 -9.92 -11.87
N THR A 154 17.29 -10.84 -11.85
CA THR A 154 16.83 -11.48 -10.62
C THR A 154 17.94 -12.30 -9.96
N ASP A 155 18.72 -13.04 -10.74
CA ASP A 155 19.90 -13.80 -10.31
C ASP A 155 21.01 -12.89 -9.76
N GLU A 156 21.31 -11.78 -10.44
CA GLU A 156 22.33 -10.81 -10.02
C GLU A 156 22.00 -10.15 -8.67
N ILE A 157 20.77 -9.66 -8.49
CA ILE A 157 20.37 -9.00 -7.22
C ILE A 157 20.42 -10.00 -6.07
N PHE A 158 20.09 -11.24 -6.35
CA PHE A 158 20.06 -12.33 -5.39
C PHE A 158 21.46 -12.81 -5.00
N GLY A 159 22.38 -12.91 -5.96
CA GLY A 159 23.81 -13.10 -5.68
C GLY A 159 24.40 -11.94 -4.86
N TYR A 160 24.05 -10.70 -5.20
CA TYR A 160 24.45 -9.52 -4.44
C TYR A 160 23.97 -9.57 -2.98
N ILE A 161 22.70 -9.95 -2.74
CA ILE A 161 22.14 -10.10 -1.39
C ILE A 161 22.83 -11.25 -0.63
N ASN A 162 23.11 -12.36 -1.30
CA ASN A 162 23.75 -13.54 -0.70
C ASN A 162 25.11 -13.20 -0.07
N ASN A 163 25.86 -12.26 -0.64
CA ASN A 163 27.13 -11.81 -0.08
C ASN A 163 26.98 -11.27 1.36
N PHE A 164 25.90 -10.54 1.65
CA PHE A 164 25.65 -10.04 3.01
C PHE A 164 25.30 -11.17 4.00
N VAL A 165 24.60 -12.19 3.51
CA VAL A 165 24.19 -13.34 4.32
C VAL A 165 25.39 -14.24 4.62
N GLU A 166 26.17 -14.63 3.61
CA GLU A 166 27.27 -15.58 3.78
C GLU A 166 28.53 -14.93 4.40
N HIS A 167 28.87 -13.69 3.99
CA HIS A 167 30.18 -13.10 4.30
C HIS A 167 30.13 -11.97 5.34
N SER A 168 28.98 -11.33 5.53
CA SER A 168 28.85 -10.19 6.46
C SER A 168 28.11 -10.53 7.77
N SER A 169 27.69 -11.79 7.94
CA SER A 169 26.86 -12.24 9.08
C SER A 169 25.63 -11.35 9.32
N CYS A 170 25.09 -10.78 8.23
CA CYS A 170 23.93 -9.91 8.28
C CYS A 170 22.65 -10.73 8.40
N LYS A 171 21.72 -10.25 9.22
CA LYS A 171 20.35 -10.73 9.31
C LYS A 171 19.56 -10.06 8.20
N VAL A 172 19.39 -10.76 7.09
CA VAL A 172 18.73 -10.21 5.90
C VAL A 172 17.25 -10.58 5.90
N ILE A 173 16.40 -9.56 5.72
CA ILE A 173 14.96 -9.71 5.56
C ILE A 173 14.55 -9.15 4.20
N LEU A 174 13.84 -9.95 3.42
CA LEU A 174 13.41 -9.63 2.07
C LEU A 174 11.91 -9.41 2.04
N LEU A 175 11.44 -8.30 1.48
CA LEU A 175 10.01 -8.04 1.27
C LEU A 175 9.69 -8.08 -0.22
N THR A 176 8.66 -8.85 -0.58
CA THR A 176 8.27 -8.97 -1.99
C THR A 176 6.83 -9.44 -2.22
N GLU A 177 6.34 -9.30 -3.45
CA GLU A 177 5.26 -10.12 -4.00
C GLU A 177 5.84 -11.25 -4.86
N GLU A 178 6.01 -12.43 -4.25
CA GLU A 178 6.73 -13.59 -4.82
C GLU A 178 6.24 -13.99 -6.23
N LYS A 179 4.92 -13.98 -6.47
CA LYS A 179 4.33 -14.28 -7.78
C LYS A 179 4.85 -13.35 -8.89
N LYS A 180 5.18 -12.10 -8.56
CA LYS A 180 5.72 -11.12 -9.52
C LYS A 180 7.21 -11.30 -9.76
N ILE A 181 7.98 -11.76 -8.77
CA ILE A 181 9.35 -12.19 -8.99
C ILE A 181 9.35 -13.36 -9.98
N GLN A 182 8.56 -14.41 -9.71
CA GLN A 182 8.49 -15.56 -10.61
C GLN A 182 8.07 -15.14 -12.03
N ALA A 183 7.01 -14.34 -12.17
CA ALA A 183 6.54 -13.88 -13.46
C ALA A 183 7.55 -12.96 -14.19
N LYS A 184 8.38 -12.19 -13.46
CA LYS A 184 9.47 -11.40 -14.03
C LYS A 184 10.58 -12.33 -14.50
N TYR A 185 11.01 -13.25 -13.65
CA TYR A 185 12.04 -14.24 -13.95
C TYR A 185 11.69 -15.06 -15.20
N ASP A 186 10.47 -15.62 -15.27
CA ASP A 186 10.03 -16.42 -16.42
C ASP A 186 10.04 -15.65 -17.75
N LYS A 187 9.90 -14.31 -17.70
CA LYS A 187 9.95 -13.43 -18.88
C LYS A 187 11.35 -13.02 -19.29
N THR A 188 12.30 -13.00 -18.35
CA THR A 188 13.64 -12.46 -18.57
C THR A 188 14.74 -13.53 -18.54
N LYS A 189 14.41 -14.78 -18.21
CA LYS A 189 15.39 -15.85 -18.06
C LYS A 189 16.03 -16.23 -19.40
N ASN A 190 17.33 -16.45 -19.35
CA ASN A 190 18.10 -17.16 -20.38
C ASN A 190 18.28 -18.64 -19.99
N ASP A 191 18.68 -19.49 -20.94
CA ASP A 191 18.90 -20.92 -20.70
C ASP A 191 20.00 -21.22 -19.66
N THR A 192 20.86 -20.24 -19.37
CA THR A 192 21.96 -20.34 -18.41
C THR A 192 21.59 -19.85 -17.01
N ASP A 193 20.42 -19.26 -16.83
CA ASP A 193 20.05 -18.62 -15.57
C ASP A 193 19.61 -19.68 -14.56
N ILE A 194 20.03 -19.51 -13.31
CA ILE A 194 19.63 -20.37 -12.18
C ILE A 194 18.14 -20.13 -11.90
N ASP A 195 17.34 -21.19 -11.75
CA ASP A 195 15.90 -21.06 -11.45
C ASP A 195 15.72 -20.28 -10.14
N TYR A 196 14.70 -19.43 -10.09
CA TYR A 196 14.28 -18.75 -8.86
C TYR A 196 14.12 -19.74 -7.70
N LYS A 197 13.63 -20.96 -7.98
CA LYS A 197 13.47 -22.00 -6.96
C LYS A 197 14.80 -22.42 -6.34
N ASP A 198 15.84 -22.62 -7.14
CA ASP A 198 17.16 -23.04 -6.67
C ASP A 198 17.80 -21.93 -5.84
N PHE A 199 17.66 -20.67 -6.29
CA PHE A 199 18.11 -19.54 -5.50
C PHE A 199 17.37 -19.46 -4.16
N LYS A 200 16.05 -19.62 -4.18
CA LYS A 200 15.23 -19.55 -2.99
C LYS A 200 15.63 -20.64 -1.99
N GLU A 201 15.87 -21.86 -2.45
CA GLU A 201 16.35 -22.96 -1.62
C GLU A 201 17.69 -22.63 -0.94
N LYS A 202 18.63 -22.01 -1.67
CA LYS A 202 19.94 -21.67 -1.14
C LYS A 202 19.93 -20.46 -0.18
N LEU A 203 19.25 -19.36 -0.53
CA LEU A 203 19.29 -18.13 0.27
C LEU A 203 18.25 -18.12 1.39
N ILE A 204 17.04 -18.61 1.14
CA ILE A 204 15.87 -18.34 1.99
C ILE A 204 15.64 -19.51 2.94
N GLY A 205 15.92 -19.30 4.23
CA GLY A 205 15.65 -20.32 5.26
C GLY A 205 14.18 -20.42 5.62
N GLN A 206 13.47 -19.28 5.69
CA GLN A 206 12.05 -19.26 6.04
C GLN A 206 11.29 -18.23 5.21
N THR A 207 10.08 -18.61 4.77
CA THR A 207 9.13 -17.72 4.10
C THR A 207 7.88 -17.53 4.96
N PHE A 208 7.45 -16.28 5.13
CA PHE A 208 6.20 -15.91 5.78
C PHE A 208 5.32 -15.08 4.86
N GLU A 209 4.01 -15.31 4.93
CA GLU A 209 3.02 -14.49 4.21
C GLU A 209 2.38 -13.48 5.16
N VAL A 210 2.63 -12.19 4.89
CA VAL A 210 2.07 -11.09 5.65
C VAL A 210 0.60 -10.91 5.26
N LYS A 211 -0.31 -11.11 6.23
CA LYS A 211 -1.74 -10.90 6.04
C LYS A 211 -2.14 -9.47 6.37
N SER A 212 -3.06 -8.92 5.58
CA SER A 212 -3.59 -7.56 5.76
C SER A 212 -4.43 -7.42 7.02
N ASP A 213 -4.05 -6.51 7.91
CA ASP A 213 -4.86 -6.11 9.07
C ASP A 213 -5.96 -5.13 8.65
N ILE A 214 -7.02 -5.69 8.04
CA ILE A 214 -8.16 -4.92 7.53
C ILE A 214 -8.82 -4.14 8.66
N ASP A 215 -8.95 -4.71 9.85
CA ASP A 215 -9.62 -4.08 10.98
C ASP A 215 -8.93 -2.80 11.40
N ASN A 216 -7.62 -2.86 11.63
CA ASN A 216 -6.84 -1.68 12.02
C ASN A 216 -6.67 -0.71 10.85
N ALA A 217 -6.48 -1.21 9.63
CA ALA A 217 -6.32 -0.38 8.43
C ALA A 217 -7.57 0.46 8.15
N VAL A 218 -8.77 -0.12 8.18
CA VAL A 218 -10.03 0.60 7.92
C VAL A 218 -10.24 1.70 8.95
N ASN A 219 -10.03 1.41 10.24
CA ASN A 219 -10.17 2.41 11.29
C ASN A 219 -9.18 3.57 11.09
N HIS A 220 -7.92 3.26 10.78
CA HIS A 220 -6.91 4.27 10.50
C HIS A 220 -7.26 5.14 9.27
N PHE A 221 -7.71 4.52 8.17
CA PHE A 221 -8.07 5.25 6.95
C PHE A 221 -9.29 6.14 7.15
N ILE A 222 -10.27 5.71 7.94
CA ILE A 222 -11.42 6.55 8.31
C ILE A 222 -10.96 7.78 9.11
N GLU A 223 -10.05 7.60 10.06
CA GLU A 223 -9.52 8.72 10.86
C GLU A 223 -8.68 9.70 10.03
N GLU A 224 -7.87 9.20 9.10
CA GLU A 224 -7.18 10.05 8.14
C GLU A 224 -8.15 10.80 7.24
N SER A 225 -9.19 10.13 6.74
CA SER A 225 -10.18 10.73 5.84
C SER A 225 -11.03 11.80 6.54
N GLN A 226 -11.27 11.67 7.85
CA GLN A 226 -11.98 12.68 8.65
C GLN A 226 -11.30 14.06 8.61
N LYS A 227 -9.99 14.10 8.32
CA LYS A 227 -9.25 15.37 8.16
C LYS A 227 -9.68 16.14 6.90
N VAL A 228 -10.25 15.46 5.90
CA VAL A 228 -10.72 16.04 4.64
C VAL A 228 -12.13 16.61 4.78
N ASN A 229 -13.05 15.87 5.40
CA ASN A 229 -14.39 16.34 5.75
C ASN A 229 -14.68 15.96 7.21
N LYS A 230 -14.70 16.99 8.08
CA LYS A 230 -14.86 16.80 9.54
C LYS A 230 -16.29 16.47 9.95
N ASP A 231 -17.27 16.84 9.15
CA ASP A 231 -18.68 16.69 9.49
C ASP A 231 -19.25 15.33 9.06
N LEU A 232 -18.60 14.68 8.09
CA LEU A 232 -18.98 13.36 7.61
C LEU A 232 -18.62 12.27 8.63
N LYS A 233 -19.61 11.56 9.15
CA LYS A 233 -19.40 10.52 10.19
C LYS A 233 -19.21 9.13 9.58
N LEU A 234 -18.03 8.82 9.07
CA LEU A 234 -17.76 7.48 8.51
C LEU A 234 -17.63 6.37 9.56
N LYS A 235 -17.31 6.70 10.82
CA LYS A 235 -17.13 5.70 11.90
C LYS A 235 -18.36 4.81 12.14
N VAL A 236 -19.56 5.30 11.84
CA VAL A 236 -20.80 4.50 11.98
C VAL A 236 -20.95 3.43 10.88
N HIS A 237 -20.16 3.51 9.80
CA HIS A 237 -20.22 2.61 8.65
C HIS A 237 -18.99 1.68 8.54
N VAL A 238 -18.18 1.58 9.59
CA VAL A 238 -16.95 0.75 9.62
C VAL A 238 -17.20 -0.68 9.15
N GLN A 239 -18.26 -1.32 9.66
CA GLN A 239 -18.54 -2.72 9.33
C GLN A 239 -18.99 -2.91 7.87
N LEU A 240 -19.78 -1.98 7.33
CA LEU A 240 -20.16 -1.96 5.91
C LEU A 240 -18.93 -1.83 5.02
N ILE A 241 -18.01 -0.91 5.34
CA ILE A 241 -16.77 -0.70 4.58
C ILE A 241 -15.92 -1.98 4.59
N LYS A 242 -15.75 -2.61 5.77
CA LYS A 242 -15.00 -3.86 5.91
C LYS A 242 -15.60 -4.98 5.07
N GLU A 243 -16.91 -5.18 5.14
CA GLU A 243 -17.58 -6.28 4.44
C GLU A 243 -17.57 -6.10 2.93
N ILE A 244 -17.72 -4.86 2.43
CA ILE A 244 -17.53 -4.56 1.01
C ILE A 244 -16.08 -4.87 0.59
N PHE A 245 -15.09 -4.41 1.37
CA PHE A 245 -13.69 -4.64 1.03
C PHE A 245 -13.32 -6.13 1.04
N VAL A 246 -13.79 -6.90 2.03
CA VAL A 246 -13.60 -8.35 2.09
C VAL A 246 -14.31 -9.05 0.92
N SER A 247 -15.55 -8.66 0.62
CA SER A 247 -16.31 -9.17 -0.55
C SER A 247 -15.60 -8.87 -1.86
N SER A 248 -14.82 -7.79 -1.91
CA SER A 248 -14.06 -7.40 -3.09
C SER A 248 -12.98 -8.42 -3.46
N THR A 249 -12.55 -9.29 -2.53
CA THR A 249 -11.41 -10.21 -2.66
C THR A 249 -10.07 -9.52 -3.01
N PHE A 250 -10.05 -8.19 -3.07
CA PHE A 250 -8.86 -7.42 -3.34
C PHE A 250 -8.10 -7.18 -2.04
N GLU A 251 -6.83 -7.53 -2.02
CA GLU A 251 -5.98 -7.39 -0.82
C GLU A 251 -5.22 -6.06 -0.77
N ASN A 252 -5.45 -5.17 -1.74
CA ASN A 252 -4.73 -3.91 -1.84
C ASN A 252 -5.40 -2.80 -1.02
N LEU A 253 -5.00 -2.68 0.24
CA LEU A 253 -5.49 -1.67 1.19
C LEU A 253 -5.29 -0.23 0.70
N ARG A 254 -4.33 0.03 -0.19
CA ARG A 254 -4.09 1.39 -0.71
C ARG A 254 -5.27 1.89 -1.54
N VAL A 255 -5.93 1.00 -2.29
CA VAL A 255 -7.11 1.38 -3.10
C VAL A 255 -8.27 1.77 -2.18
N LEU A 256 -8.46 1.05 -1.08
CA LEU A 256 -9.47 1.42 -0.08
C LEU A 256 -9.17 2.77 0.58
N LYS A 257 -7.91 3.02 0.96
CA LYS A 257 -7.49 4.32 1.50
C LYS A 257 -7.82 5.46 0.53
N GLN A 258 -7.51 5.28 -0.76
CA GLN A 258 -7.83 6.25 -1.80
C GLN A 258 -9.34 6.46 -1.94
N ALA A 259 -10.13 5.38 -1.98
CA ALA A 259 -11.59 5.46 -2.07
C ALA A 259 -12.20 6.27 -0.92
N LEU A 260 -11.74 6.08 0.32
CA LEU A 260 -12.26 6.83 1.47
C LEU A 260 -11.86 8.31 1.45
N LEU A 261 -10.63 8.62 1.02
CA LEU A 261 -10.19 10.01 0.85
C LEU A 261 -10.98 10.74 -0.24
N ASP A 262 -11.15 10.08 -1.39
CA ASP A 262 -11.88 10.64 -2.54
C ASP A 262 -13.38 10.76 -2.23
N PHE A 263 -13.97 9.80 -1.50
CA PHE A 263 -15.33 9.91 -1.01
C PHE A 263 -15.51 11.12 -0.09
N ASN A 264 -14.62 11.28 0.90
CA ASN A 264 -14.67 12.42 1.80
C ASN A 264 -14.54 13.74 1.03
N ARG A 265 -13.63 13.80 0.05
CA ARG A 265 -13.50 14.97 -0.84
C ARG A 265 -14.80 15.23 -1.61
N LEU A 266 -15.41 14.21 -2.22
CA LEU A 266 -16.68 14.33 -2.96
C LEU A 266 -17.77 14.97 -2.10
N THR A 267 -17.91 14.52 -0.85
CA THR A 267 -18.94 15.04 0.06
C THR A 267 -18.76 16.50 0.47
N THR A 268 -17.56 17.08 0.31
CA THR A 268 -17.34 18.52 0.58
C THR A 268 -18.02 19.43 -0.46
N PHE A 269 -18.44 18.87 -1.59
CA PHE A 269 -19.15 19.60 -2.64
C PHE A 269 -20.67 19.58 -2.47
N PHE A 270 -21.21 18.90 -1.46
CA PHE A 270 -22.66 18.85 -1.25
C PHE A 270 -23.18 20.18 -0.72
N ASP A 271 -24.35 20.60 -1.22
CA ASP A 271 -25.03 21.78 -0.69
C ASP A 271 -25.62 21.51 0.69
N VAL A 272 -25.63 22.57 1.51
CA VAL A 272 -26.09 22.53 2.92
C VAL A 272 -27.51 21.98 3.03
N GLU A 273 -28.39 22.29 2.06
CA GLU A 273 -29.77 21.80 2.03
C GLU A 273 -29.87 20.26 2.05
N TYR A 274 -28.91 19.55 1.48
CA TYR A 274 -28.87 18.09 1.47
C TYR A 274 -28.28 17.54 2.77
N ILE A 275 -27.28 18.23 3.32
CA ILE A 275 -26.62 17.85 4.58
C ILE A 275 -27.59 17.92 5.76
N GLU A 276 -28.43 18.95 5.80
CA GLU A 276 -29.41 19.17 6.88
C GLU A 276 -30.69 18.32 6.71
N ASN A 277 -30.85 17.63 5.57
CA ASN A 277 -32.04 16.83 5.30
C ASN A 277 -32.07 15.55 6.17
N LYS A 278 -33.25 15.19 6.67
CA LYS A 278 -33.45 13.96 7.48
C LYS A 278 -32.98 12.67 6.80
N ASN A 279 -33.02 12.60 5.47
CA ASN A 279 -32.64 11.43 4.68
C ASN A 279 -31.12 11.38 4.37
N TYR A 280 -30.35 12.39 4.79
CA TYR A 280 -28.92 12.52 4.49
C TYR A 280 -28.10 11.31 4.91
N ASN A 281 -28.30 10.82 6.14
CA ASN A 281 -27.52 9.70 6.67
C ASN A 281 -27.77 8.40 5.87
N ASP A 282 -29.02 8.15 5.48
CA ASP A 282 -29.36 7.01 4.63
C ASP A 282 -28.77 7.17 3.23
N PHE A 283 -28.84 8.37 2.64
CA PHE A 283 -28.18 8.65 1.36
C PHE A 283 -26.68 8.40 1.42
N ILE A 284 -25.98 8.91 2.45
CA ILE A 284 -24.54 8.74 2.64
C ILE A 284 -24.17 7.26 2.78
N LYS A 285 -24.89 6.49 3.59
CA LYS A 285 -24.66 5.04 3.73
C LYS A 285 -24.68 4.35 2.37
N ASN A 286 -25.70 4.64 1.57
CA ASN A 286 -25.90 4.03 0.25
C ASN A 286 -24.86 4.51 -0.77
N LEU A 287 -24.60 5.82 -0.82
CA LEU A 287 -23.62 6.38 -1.73
C LEU A 287 -22.22 5.85 -1.40
N LEU A 288 -21.85 5.78 -0.13
CA LEU A 288 -20.58 5.22 0.33
C LEU A 288 -20.40 3.77 -0.14
N ALA A 289 -21.43 2.93 0.03
CA ALA A 289 -21.38 1.54 -0.38
C ALA A 289 -21.07 1.41 -1.88
N TYR A 290 -21.87 2.07 -2.73
CA TYR A 290 -21.65 2.04 -4.17
C TYR A 290 -20.34 2.72 -4.58
N PHE A 291 -19.98 3.83 -3.96
CA PHE A 291 -18.72 4.51 -4.25
C PHE A 291 -17.53 3.58 -4.05
N ILE A 292 -17.45 2.89 -2.90
CA ILE A 292 -16.36 1.93 -2.63
C ILE A 292 -16.38 0.78 -3.62
N ILE A 293 -17.55 0.18 -3.89
CA ILE A 293 -17.68 -0.92 -4.86
C ILE A 293 -17.13 -0.51 -6.23
N ILE A 294 -17.60 0.62 -6.76
CA ILE A 294 -17.19 1.11 -8.07
C ILE A 294 -15.70 1.47 -8.08
N TYR A 295 -15.20 2.10 -7.01
CA TYR A 295 -13.79 2.46 -6.89
C TYR A 295 -12.88 1.23 -6.91
N LEU A 296 -13.22 0.21 -6.12
CA LEU A 296 -12.45 -1.03 -6.05
C LEU A 296 -12.44 -1.76 -7.38
N GLU A 297 -13.60 -1.96 -8.00
CA GLU A 297 -13.72 -2.65 -9.29
C GLU A 297 -13.01 -1.88 -10.42
N HIS A 298 -13.21 -0.56 -10.52
CA HIS A 298 -12.60 0.26 -11.57
C HIS A 298 -11.07 0.27 -11.48
N LYS A 299 -10.51 0.56 -10.29
CA LYS A 299 -9.05 0.64 -10.07
C LYS A 299 -8.33 -0.71 -10.20
N THR A 300 -9.06 -1.82 -10.09
CA THR A 300 -8.51 -3.17 -10.24
C THR A 300 -8.68 -3.74 -11.64
N GLY A 301 -9.23 -2.95 -12.57
CA GLY A 301 -9.24 -3.27 -14.00
C GLY A 301 -10.61 -3.59 -14.59
N ASN A 302 -11.69 -3.58 -13.81
CA ASN A 302 -13.05 -3.79 -14.31
C ASN A 302 -13.59 -2.51 -14.98
N GLN A 303 -13.17 -2.27 -16.23
CA GLN A 303 -13.59 -1.10 -17.02
C GLN A 303 -15.09 -1.07 -17.35
N ASN A 304 -15.75 -2.24 -17.31
CA ASN A 304 -17.17 -2.36 -17.60
C ASN A 304 -18.06 -2.03 -16.39
N ILE A 305 -17.47 -1.68 -15.24
CA ILE A 305 -18.22 -1.31 -14.05
C ILE A 305 -19.08 -0.04 -14.24
N LYS A 306 -18.78 0.79 -15.25
CA LYS A 306 -19.65 1.92 -15.65
C LYS A 306 -21.06 1.47 -16.04
N GLU A 307 -21.21 0.21 -16.44
CA GLU A 307 -22.48 -0.41 -16.86
C GLU A 307 -23.21 -1.08 -15.69
N TYR A 308 -22.76 -0.89 -14.45
CA TYR A 308 -23.37 -1.49 -13.25
C TYR A 308 -24.88 -1.21 -13.10
N GLN A 309 -25.35 -0.09 -13.64
CA GLN A 309 -26.77 0.31 -13.65
C GLN A 309 -27.51 -0.04 -14.95
N ASN A 310 -26.82 -0.53 -15.97
CA ASN A 310 -27.44 -0.75 -17.28
C ASN A 310 -28.39 -1.94 -17.19
N TYR A 311 -29.69 -1.65 -17.35
CA TYR A 311 -30.72 -2.67 -17.38
C TYR A 311 -30.82 -3.27 -18.79
N ASN A 312 -29.99 -4.26 -19.11
CA ASN A 312 -30.16 -4.99 -20.36
C ASN A 312 -31.15 -6.14 -20.17
N TYR A 313 -32.43 -5.87 -20.49
CA TYR A 313 -33.50 -6.88 -20.50
C TYR A 313 -33.19 -8.08 -21.43
N PHE A 314 -32.31 -7.87 -22.42
CA PHE A 314 -31.89 -8.89 -23.40
C PHE A 314 -30.52 -9.50 -23.13
N ASP A 315 -29.76 -8.97 -22.17
CA ASP A 315 -28.47 -9.54 -21.82
C ASP A 315 -28.71 -10.72 -20.87
N LYS A 316 -28.80 -11.92 -21.45
CA LYS A 316 -28.89 -13.18 -20.69
C LYS A 316 -27.52 -13.70 -20.27
N ASN A 317 -26.41 -13.03 -20.62
CA ASN A 317 -25.11 -13.45 -20.15
C ASN A 317 -24.99 -13.10 -18.66
N GLU A 318 -24.93 -14.14 -17.83
CA GLU A 318 -24.68 -13.99 -16.38
C GLU A 318 -23.23 -13.61 -16.08
N ASP A 319 -22.34 -13.75 -17.08
CA ASP A 319 -20.89 -13.57 -16.93
C ASP A 319 -20.40 -12.17 -17.30
N SER A 320 -21.30 -11.19 -17.48
CA SER A 320 -20.85 -9.80 -17.66
C SER A 320 -20.17 -9.28 -16.38
N PRO A 321 -19.07 -8.50 -16.48
CA PRO A 321 -18.36 -8.01 -15.29
C PRO A 321 -19.21 -7.17 -14.32
N SER A 322 -20.24 -6.49 -14.82
CA SER A 322 -21.19 -5.73 -14.01
C SER A 322 -22.08 -6.64 -13.16
N LYS A 323 -22.63 -7.72 -13.73
CA LYS A 323 -23.43 -8.71 -13.01
C LYS A 323 -22.60 -9.55 -12.04
N ILE A 324 -21.35 -9.85 -12.39
CA ILE A 324 -20.41 -10.50 -11.47
C ILE A 324 -20.19 -9.62 -10.25
N ALA A 325 -19.92 -8.33 -10.44
CA ALA A 325 -19.80 -7.37 -9.34
C ALA A 325 -21.09 -7.29 -8.51
N GLU A 326 -22.26 -7.21 -9.15
CA GLU A 326 -23.54 -7.19 -8.44
C GLU A 326 -23.73 -8.43 -7.55
N ARG A 327 -23.55 -9.64 -8.11
CA ARG A 327 -23.63 -10.90 -7.32
C ARG A 327 -22.63 -10.94 -6.17
N LYS A 328 -21.42 -10.45 -6.41
CA LYS A 328 -20.31 -10.42 -5.44
C LYS A 328 -20.61 -9.54 -4.24
N TYR A 329 -21.23 -8.37 -4.43
CA TYR A 329 -21.50 -7.42 -3.33
C TYR A 329 -22.93 -7.50 -2.78
N LYS A 330 -23.86 -8.16 -3.49
CA LYS A 330 -25.27 -8.30 -3.09
C LYS A 330 -25.48 -8.76 -1.64
N PRO A 331 -24.79 -9.79 -1.11
CA PRO A 331 -24.98 -10.22 0.28
C PRO A 331 -24.65 -9.11 1.30
N SER A 332 -23.59 -8.33 1.05
CA SER A 332 -23.21 -7.19 1.88
C SER A 332 -24.26 -6.08 1.77
N LEU A 333 -24.70 -5.73 0.56
CA LEU A 333 -25.70 -4.68 0.34
C LEU A 333 -27.05 -5.01 0.99
N GLU A 334 -27.53 -6.25 0.87
CA GLU A 334 -28.78 -6.70 1.49
C GLU A 334 -28.69 -6.65 3.03
N LYS A 335 -27.57 -7.11 3.60
CA LYS A 335 -27.34 -7.10 5.06
C LYS A 335 -27.45 -5.70 5.68
N TYR A 336 -27.03 -4.65 4.96
CA TYR A 336 -27.10 -3.26 5.44
C TYR A 336 -28.34 -2.49 4.94
N ASN A 337 -29.29 -3.16 4.30
CA ASN A 337 -30.47 -2.55 3.69
C ASN A 337 -30.07 -1.39 2.77
N CYS A 338 -29.14 -1.64 1.86
CA CYS A 338 -28.78 -0.70 0.82
C CYS A 338 -29.83 -0.75 -0.30
N PHE A 339 -30.34 0.42 -0.69
CA PHE A 339 -31.23 0.57 -1.84
C PHE A 339 -30.48 0.22 -3.12
N HIS A 340 -31.21 -0.21 -4.16
CA HIS A 340 -30.60 -0.45 -5.47
C HIS A 340 -29.92 0.83 -6.01
N SER A 341 -28.77 0.68 -6.65
CA SER A 341 -27.89 1.80 -7.04
C SER A 341 -28.62 2.89 -7.84
N SER A 342 -29.60 2.51 -8.67
CA SER A 342 -30.40 3.43 -9.48
C SER A 342 -31.18 4.47 -8.67
N TYR A 343 -31.48 4.20 -7.40
CA TYR A 343 -32.18 5.14 -6.51
C TYR A 343 -31.22 6.11 -5.82
N VAL A 344 -29.91 5.84 -5.87
CA VAL A 344 -28.88 6.52 -5.07
C VAL A 344 -28.19 7.60 -5.88
N PHE A 345 -27.43 7.21 -6.90
CA PHE A 345 -26.62 8.12 -7.69
C PHE A 345 -26.18 7.48 -9.01
N PRO A 346 -26.05 8.23 -10.12
CA PRO A 346 -25.58 7.67 -11.37
C PRO A 346 -24.14 7.12 -11.27
N ILE A 347 -23.96 5.82 -11.53
CA ILE A 347 -22.64 5.17 -11.47
C ILE A 347 -21.68 5.76 -12.49
N THR A 348 -22.17 6.16 -13.67
CA THR A 348 -21.36 6.81 -14.71
C THR A 348 -20.69 8.09 -14.20
N LYS A 349 -21.35 8.84 -13.32
CA LYS A 349 -20.77 10.04 -12.69
C LYS A 349 -19.72 9.70 -11.62
N ILE A 350 -19.92 8.61 -10.88
CA ILE A 350 -18.91 8.09 -9.95
C ILE A 350 -17.66 7.68 -10.73
N VAL A 351 -17.81 6.91 -11.81
CA VAL A 351 -16.69 6.51 -12.68
C VAL A 351 -15.98 7.73 -13.27
N SER A 352 -16.73 8.69 -13.82
CA SER A 352 -16.16 9.94 -14.34
C SER A 352 -15.38 10.71 -13.28
N TYR A 353 -15.88 10.76 -12.03
CA TYR A 353 -15.17 11.39 -10.93
C TYR A 353 -13.86 10.66 -10.60
N ILE A 354 -13.86 9.33 -10.60
CA ILE A 354 -12.67 8.49 -10.32
C ILE A 354 -11.61 8.62 -11.43
N GLU A 355 -12.04 8.76 -12.69
CA GLU A 355 -11.16 8.91 -13.86
C GLU A 355 -10.58 10.32 -13.97
N ASN A 356 -11.43 11.34 -13.86
CA ASN A 356 -11.05 12.74 -14.08
C ASN A 356 -10.57 13.44 -12.80
N GLY A 357 -10.81 12.84 -11.62
CA GLY A 357 -10.49 13.44 -10.32
C GLY A 357 -11.33 14.68 -9.97
N TYR A 358 -12.38 14.95 -10.75
CA TYR A 358 -13.22 16.14 -10.64
C TYR A 358 -14.65 15.89 -11.10
N ILE A 359 -15.59 16.51 -10.40
CA ILE A 359 -16.99 16.69 -10.80
C ILE A 359 -17.39 18.10 -10.36
N SER A 360 -18.10 18.84 -11.21
CA SER A 360 -18.51 20.19 -10.85
C SER A 360 -19.54 20.15 -9.72
N LYS A 361 -19.48 21.15 -8.84
CA LYS A 361 -20.44 21.28 -7.73
C LYS A 361 -21.88 21.32 -8.25
N GLU A 362 -22.14 22.05 -9.32
CA GLU A 362 -23.46 22.14 -9.96
C GLU A 362 -23.94 20.78 -10.47
N ASP A 363 -23.12 20.05 -11.23
CA ASP A 363 -23.52 18.77 -11.83
C ASP A 363 -23.76 17.69 -10.77
N LEU A 364 -22.93 17.69 -9.72
CA LEU A 364 -23.09 16.82 -8.57
C LEU A 364 -24.42 17.08 -7.84
N ASN A 365 -24.67 18.34 -7.43
CA ASN A 365 -25.87 18.68 -6.67
C ASN A 365 -27.15 18.53 -7.49
N ASN A 366 -27.14 18.78 -8.80
CA ASN A 366 -28.27 18.48 -9.68
C ASN A 366 -28.62 16.97 -9.72
N SER A 367 -27.60 16.11 -9.62
CA SER A 367 -27.78 14.65 -9.57
C SER A 367 -28.30 14.20 -8.21
N ILE A 368 -27.86 14.85 -7.12
CA ILE A 368 -28.36 14.59 -5.77
C ILE A 368 -29.83 15.01 -5.67
N LYS A 369 -30.18 16.19 -6.18
CA LYS A 369 -31.55 16.73 -6.17
C LYS A 369 -32.59 15.81 -6.83
N SER A 370 -32.19 15.09 -7.86
CA SER A 370 -33.07 14.21 -8.65
C SER A 370 -33.17 12.79 -8.11
N ASN A 371 -32.37 12.42 -7.11
CA ASN A 371 -32.38 11.08 -6.52
C ASN A 371 -33.57 10.86 -5.58
N THR A 372 -33.82 9.60 -5.21
CA THR A 372 -34.97 9.19 -4.39
C THR A 372 -34.95 9.72 -2.96
N PHE A 373 -33.78 10.13 -2.45
CA PHE A 373 -33.62 10.61 -1.07
C PHE A 373 -34.05 12.07 -0.90
N PHE A 374 -33.86 12.89 -1.93
CA PHE A 374 -34.06 14.35 -1.83
C PHE A 374 -35.08 14.89 -2.83
N ARG A 375 -35.49 14.08 -3.82
CA ARG A 375 -36.54 14.47 -4.74
C ARG A 375 -37.82 14.76 -3.96
N LYS A 376 -38.40 15.93 -4.23
CA LYS A 376 -39.69 16.33 -3.65
C LYS A 376 -40.78 15.38 -4.16
N ASP A 377 -41.74 15.01 -3.30
CA ASP A 377 -42.91 14.14 -3.59
C ASP A 377 -43.90 14.74 -4.61
N VAL A 378 -43.47 15.71 -5.42
CA VAL A 378 -44.24 16.22 -6.54
C VAL A 378 -44.11 15.24 -7.69
N GLU A 379 -45.16 14.47 -7.89
CA GLU A 379 -45.31 13.57 -9.03
C GLU A 379 -45.13 14.35 -10.34
N GLN A 380 -44.09 13.98 -11.11
CA GLN A 380 -43.77 14.62 -12.37
C GLN A 380 -44.75 14.17 -13.46
N ASN A 381 -44.91 15.00 -14.50
CA ASN A 381 -45.88 14.71 -15.56
C ASN A 381 -45.64 13.36 -16.24
N TRP A 382 -44.37 12.95 -16.42
CA TRP A 382 -44.04 11.65 -17.01
C TRP A 382 -44.37 10.46 -16.09
N GLU A 383 -44.38 10.65 -14.77
CA GLU A 383 -44.81 9.61 -13.82
C GLU A 383 -46.32 9.44 -13.83
N LYS A 384 -47.07 10.53 -14.00
CA LYS A 384 -48.52 10.46 -14.23
C LYS A 384 -48.82 9.66 -15.51
N LEU A 385 -47.97 9.81 -16.53
CA LEU A 385 -48.06 9.04 -17.77
C LEU A 385 -47.68 7.56 -17.61
N TRP A 386 -47.00 7.12 -16.54
CA TRP A 386 -46.82 5.68 -16.29
C TRP A 386 -48.16 4.98 -16.08
N TYR A 387 -49.11 5.68 -15.48
CA TYR A 387 -50.48 5.22 -15.28
C TYR A 387 -51.41 5.67 -16.43
N TRP A 388 -50.90 5.88 -17.64
CA TRP A 388 -51.70 6.40 -18.76
C TRP A 388 -52.99 5.63 -19.04
N ARG A 389 -53.02 4.32 -18.74
CA ARG A 389 -54.21 3.47 -18.88
C ARG A 389 -55.35 3.83 -17.93
N THR A 390 -55.08 4.60 -16.87
CA THR A 390 -56.06 5.07 -15.90
C THR A 390 -56.34 6.56 -16.02
N LEU A 391 -55.69 7.26 -16.97
CA LEU A 391 -55.93 8.68 -17.23
C LEU A 391 -57.12 8.86 -18.17
N GLU A 392 -57.91 9.91 -17.94
CA GLU A 392 -58.88 10.37 -18.95
C GLU A 392 -58.14 10.88 -20.20
N ASP A 393 -58.68 10.65 -21.40
CA ASP A 393 -58.06 11.05 -22.68
C ASP A 393 -57.56 12.50 -22.68
N LYS A 394 -58.37 13.43 -22.15
CA LYS A 394 -58.02 14.85 -22.05
C LYS A 394 -56.81 15.09 -21.15
N GLN A 395 -56.73 14.38 -20.02
CA GLN A 395 -55.60 14.47 -19.08
C GLN A 395 -54.34 13.84 -19.68
N PHE A 396 -54.49 12.72 -20.40
CA PHE A 396 -53.38 12.08 -21.11
C PHE A 396 -52.74 13.02 -22.15
N PHE A 397 -53.54 13.63 -23.04
CA PHE A 397 -53.01 14.57 -24.04
C PHE A 397 -52.32 15.78 -23.39
N GLN A 398 -52.93 16.35 -22.34
CA GLN A 398 -52.34 17.47 -21.61
C GLN A 398 -51.03 17.15 -20.89
N LEU A 399 -50.87 15.91 -20.40
CA LEU A 399 -49.64 15.47 -19.74
C LEU A 399 -48.56 15.09 -20.75
N ARG A 400 -48.94 14.39 -21.83
CA ARG A 400 -48.04 14.02 -22.94
C ARG A 400 -47.40 15.24 -23.58
N ASP A 401 -48.16 16.32 -23.80
CA ASP A 401 -47.64 17.51 -24.48
C ASP A 401 -46.75 18.39 -23.57
N LYS A 402 -46.58 18.01 -22.30
CA LYS A 402 -45.75 18.70 -21.29
C LYS A 402 -44.49 17.92 -20.89
N VAL A 403 -44.27 16.74 -21.47
CA VAL A 403 -43.13 15.84 -21.26
C VAL A 403 -42.41 15.70 -22.58
#